data_AF-A0A4Q7FBM9-F1
#
_entry.id   AF-A0A4Q7FBM9-F1
#
_cell.length_a   1.000
_cell.length_b   1.000
_cell.length_c   1.000
_cell.angle_alpha   90.00
_cell.angle_beta   90.00
_cell.angle_gamma   90.00
#
_symmetry.space_group_name_H-M   'P 1'
#
loop_
_entity.id
_entity.type
_entity.pdbx_description
1 polymer ?
#
loop_
_entity_poly.entity_id
_entity_poly.type
_entity_poly.pdbx_seq_one_letter_code
_entity_poly.pdbx_strand_id
1 'polypeptide(L)'
;MVRSATKKCEFCGHCYIRPCTAETQAACGNTKLAIEPQVSIRHHYVPVFYTKRWCDGDGKICEYSRPRDKIYDRRVVPKGTGFQDRLYETKGVPKMIAQRIEDDFMSPVDNHAADALKLIETDAQKINGDQKHKSAWSLFLLSLLMRTPEDVAALIGIWDDDWERDLPILREQYEKTRSRERPAPSKNSSRRRIQTLKRSGR
;
A
#
# COMPACT_ATOMS: atom_id res chain seq x y z
N MET A 1 44.93 -20.81 1.82
CA MET A 1 43.56 -20.71 2.36
C MET A 1 42.96 -19.37 1.94
N VAL A 2 42.06 -19.36 0.95
CA VAL A 2 41.39 -18.12 0.50
C VAL A 2 40.13 -17.94 1.36
N ARG A 3 40.12 -16.91 2.21
CA ARG A 3 38.92 -16.50 2.96
C ARG A 3 37.88 -15.97 1.96
N SER A 4 36.82 -16.74 1.73
CA SER A 4 35.71 -16.33 0.89
C SER A 4 34.96 -15.18 1.56
N ALA A 5 34.86 -14.03 0.88
CA ALA A 5 34.13 -12.87 1.37
C ALA A 5 32.64 -13.25 1.54
N THR A 6 32.16 -13.27 2.78
CA THR A 6 30.74 -13.47 3.10
C THR A 6 29.92 -12.31 2.53
N LYS A 7 29.28 -12.53 1.37
CA LYS A 7 28.24 -11.62 0.87
C LYS A 7 26.97 -11.82 1.70
N LYS A 8 26.36 -10.73 2.16
CA LYS A 8 25.03 -10.75 2.79
C LYS A 8 23.98 -10.91 1.71
N CYS A 9 23.00 -11.78 1.94
CA CYS A 9 21.82 -11.87 1.08
C CYS A 9 21.01 -10.57 1.17
N GLU A 10 20.73 -9.93 0.05
CA GLU A 10 19.90 -8.71 -0.03
C GLU A 10 18.44 -8.95 0.41
N PHE A 11 18.00 -10.22 0.45
CA PHE A 11 16.64 -10.59 0.82
C PHE A 11 16.48 -10.97 2.30
N CYS A 12 17.36 -11.82 2.83
CA CYS A 12 17.24 -12.32 4.22
C CYS A 12 18.35 -11.86 5.18
N GLY A 13 19.31 -11.06 4.72
CA GLY A 13 20.34 -10.42 5.55
C GLY A 13 21.46 -11.33 6.09
N HIS A 14 21.36 -12.65 5.95
CA HIS A 14 22.38 -13.59 6.45
C HIS A 14 23.60 -13.72 5.53
N CYS A 15 24.75 -14.00 6.14
CA CYS A 15 26.00 -14.32 5.46
C CYS A 15 26.03 -15.81 5.10
N TYR A 16 26.06 -16.16 3.81
CA TYR A 16 26.21 -17.55 3.37
C TYR A 16 27.30 -17.71 2.29
N ILE A 17 27.86 -18.93 2.25
CA ILE A 17 28.96 -19.36 1.37
C ILE A 17 28.50 -19.50 -0.11
N ARG A 18 27.18 -19.46 -0.40
CA ARG A 18 26.60 -19.56 -1.75
C ARG A 18 25.31 -18.70 -1.92
N PRO A 19 25.01 -18.20 -3.15
CA PRO A 19 23.83 -17.39 -3.43
C PRO A 19 22.54 -18.21 -3.35
N CYS A 20 21.48 -17.63 -2.77
CA CYS A 20 20.16 -18.26 -2.68
C CYS A 20 19.52 -18.37 -4.08
N THR A 21 19.22 -19.59 -4.52
CA THR A 21 18.32 -19.85 -5.65
C THR A 21 16.86 -19.71 -5.20
N ALA A 22 15.93 -19.54 -6.15
CA ALA A 22 14.49 -19.48 -5.87
C ALA A 22 13.99 -20.70 -5.08
N GLU A 23 14.54 -21.88 -5.36
CA GLU A 23 14.22 -23.13 -4.65
C GLU A 23 14.73 -23.11 -3.20
N THR A 24 15.94 -22.62 -2.96
CA THR A 24 16.48 -22.47 -1.60
C THR A 24 15.79 -21.37 -0.78
N GLN A 25 15.18 -20.38 -1.45
CA GLN A 25 14.39 -19.33 -0.83
C GLN A 25 13.06 -19.87 -0.27
N ALA A 26 12.40 -20.76 -1.02
CA ALA A 26 11.14 -21.38 -0.59
C ALA A 26 11.30 -22.31 0.63
N ALA A 27 12.48 -22.92 0.80
CA ALA A 27 12.78 -23.85 1.89
C ALA A 27 13.42 -23.20 3.13
N CYS A 28 13.66 -21.88 3.12
CA CYS A 28 14.35 -21.19 4.21
C CYS A 28 13.48 -21.16 5.48
N GLY A 29 13.91 -21.79 6.58
CA GLY A 29 13.17 -21.72 7.86
C GLY A 29 12.97 -20.29 8.39
N ASN A 30 13.79 -19.34 7.93
CA ASN A 30 13.72 -17.92 8.27
C ASN A 30 12.87 -17.06 7.31
N THR A 31 12.29 -17.58 6.21
CA THR A 31 11.27 -16.81 5.47
C THR A 31 10.01 -16.55 6.31
N LYS A 32 9.79 -17.34 7.37
CA LYS A 32 8.73 -17.12 8.36
C LYS A 32 8.95 -15.92 9.28
N LEU A 33 10.06 -15.19 9.13
CA LEU A 33 10.31 -13.92 9.82
C LEU A 33 10.21 -12.70 8.88
N ALA A 34 9.69 -12.88 7.66
CA ALA A 34 9.04 -11.76 6.98
C ALA A 34 7.83 -11.41 7.85
N ILE A 35 8.02 -10.39 8.70
CA ILE A 35 7.03 -9.74 9.56
C ILE A 35 5.68 -9.87 8.88
N GLU A 36 4.76 -10.68 9.42
CA GLU A 36 3.38 -10.60 8.94
C GLU A 36 2.98 -9.14 9.11
N PRO A 37 2.74 -8.40 8.01
CA PRO A 37 2.46 -6.98 8.14
C PRO A 37 1.25 -6.87 9.05
N GLN A 38 1.36 -5.99 10.04
CA GLN A 38 0.26 -5.58 10.90
C GLN A 38 -0.89 -5.12 9.99
N VAL A 39 -1.83 -6.03 9.74
CA VAL A 39 -3.00 -5.72 8.91
C VAL A 39 -3.90 -4.82 9.75
N SER A 40 -3.89 -3.53 9.46
CA SER A 40 -4.92 -2.63 10.00
C SER A 40 -6.26 -3.13 9.48
N ILE A 41 -7.11 -3.67 10.35
CA ILE A 41 -8.46 -4.12 9.94
C ILE A 41 -9.43 -2.95 9.99
N ARG A 42 -9.20 -2.00 10.90
CA ARG A 42 -10.09 -0.86 11.12
C ARG A 42 -9.55 0.36 10.39
N HIS A 43 -10.26 0.80 9.36
CA HIS A 43 -9.84 1.94 8.55
C HIS A 43 -10.70 3.16 8.90
N HIS A 44 -10.04 4.24 9.30
CA HIS A 44 -10.71 5.48 9.68
C HIS A 44 -10.87 6.40 8.47
N TYR A 45 -12.10 6.56 7.99
CA TYR A 45 -12.45 7.56 6.97
C TYR A 45 -12.61 8.98 7.56
N VAL A 46 -12.54 9.15 8.88
CA VAL A 46 -12.23 10.41 9.56
C VAL A 46 -11.10 10.10 10.56
N PRO A 47 -9.85 10.55 10.39
CA PRO A 47 -8.74 9.95 11.09
C PRO A 47 -8.77 10.41 12.52
N VAL A 48 -8.33 9.54 13.41
CA VAL A 48 -8.33 9.80 14.86
C VAL A 48 -7.55 11.06 15.21
N PHE A 49 -6.45 11.38 14.50
CA PHE A 49 -5.69 12.60 14.78
C PHE A 49 -6.54 13.86 14.58
N TYR A 50 -7.36 13.91 13.54
CA TYR A 50 -8.20 15.05 13.23
C TYR A 50 -9.37 15.14 14.21
N THR A 51 -10.07 14.03 14.42
CA THR A 51 -11.24 13.96 15.31
C THR A 51 -10.92 14.34 16.76
N LYS A 52 -9.69 14.07 17.23
CA LYS A 52 -9.23 14.49 18.57
C LYS A 52 -9.31 16.00 18.81
N ARG A 53 -9.26 16.85 17.77
CA ARG A 53 -9.36 18.32 17.90
C ARG A 53 -10.77 18.81 18.22
N TRP A 54 -11.76 17.93 18.06
CA TRP A 54 -13.16 18.21 18.29
C TRP A 54 -13.64 17.64 19.62
N CYS A 55 -12.75 17.02 20.40
CA CYS A 55 -13.08 16.48 21.70
C CYS A 55 -13.31 17.60 22.72
N ASP A 56 -14.30 17.39 23.59
CA ASP A 56 -14.46 18.21 24.79
C ASP A 56 -13.46 17.79 25.88
N GLY A 57 -13.53 18.41 27.06
CA GLY A 57 -12.65 18.10 28.20
C GLY A 57 -12.70 16.65 28.69
N ASP A 58 -13.72 15.87 28.31
CA ASP A 58 -13.85 14.43 28.59
C ASP A 58 -13.15 13.53 27.55
N GLY A 59 -12.49 14.12 26.54
CA GLY A 59 -11.81 13.40 25.48
C GLY A 59 -12.76 12.72 24.48
N LYS A 60 -14.05 13.06 24.49
CA LYS A 60 -15.07 12.49 23.60
C LYS A 60 -15.62 13.54 22.65
N ILE A 61 -16.23 13.07 21.57
CA ILE A 61 -17.01 13.86 20.63
C ILE A 61 -18.48 13.42 20.67
N CYS A 62 -19.37 14.32 20.25
CA CYS A 62 -20.78 13.98 20.02
C CYS A 62 -20.97 13.49 18.57
N GLU A 63 -21.25 12.21 18.41
CA GLU A 63 -21.62 11.62 17.12
C GLU A 63 -23.15 11.72 16.96
N TYR A 64 -23.59 12.23 15.81
CA TYR A 64 -25.00 12.21 15.43
C TYR A 64 -25.23 11.16 14.35
N SER A 65 -26.33 10.41 14.48
CA SER A 65 -26.77 9.46 13.47
C SER A 65 -28.26 9.60 13.21
N ARG A 66 -28.67 9.37 11.96
CA ARG A 66 -30.09 9.36 11.55
C ARG A 66 -30.33 8.15 10.64
N PRO A 67 -30.47 6.93 11.21
CA PRO A 67 -30.72 5.73 10.41
C PRO A 67 -32.14 5.68 9.81
N ARG A 68 -33.09 6.44 10.37
CA ARG A 68 -34.48 6.62 9.87
C ARG A 68 -34.92 8.08 10.09
N ASP A 69 -36.03 8.31 10.77
CA ASP A 69 -36.56 9.66 11.00
C ASP A 69 -36.11 10.30 12.32
N LYS A 70 -35.54 9.51 13.23
CA LYS A 70 -35.04 10.00 14.51
C LYS A 70 -33.54 10.24 14.45
N ILE A 71 -33.13 11.37 15.04
CA ILE A 71 -31.72 11.70 15.28
C ILE A 71 -31.35 11.11 16.64
N TYR A 72 -30.23 10.39 16.68
CA TYR A 72 -29.62 9.88 17.89
C TYR A 72 -28.27 10.55 18.06
N ASP A 73 -27.98 11.01 19.27
CA ASP A 73 -26.68 11.50 19.69
C ASP A 73 -25.97 10.49 20.61
N ARG A 74 -24.65 10.40 20.48
CA ARG A 74 -23.82 9.52 21.31
C ARG A 74 -22.47 10.16 21.60
N ARG A 75 -22.03 10.08 22.85
CA ARG A 75 -20.68 10.48 23.26
C ARG A 75 -19.69 9.34 23.02
N VAL A 76 -18.73 9.55 22.14
CA VAL A 76 -17.76 8.53 21.73
C VAL A 76 -16.33 9.04 21.78
N VAL A 77 -15.39 8.16 22.07
CA VAL A 77 -13.96 8.46 21.88
C VAL A 77 -13.66 8.49 20.37
N PRO A 78 -12.69 9.30 19.91
CA PRO A 78 -12.34 9.41 18.49
C PRO A 78 -12.11 8.09 17.74
N LYS A 79 -11.52 7.08 18.41
CA LYS A 79 -11.29 5.76 17.82
C LYS A 79 -12.58 4.96 17.58
N GLY A 80 -13.68 5.36 18.23
CA GLY A 80 -14.98 4.69 18.23
C GLY A 80 -15.97 5.18 17.17
N THR A 81 -15.57 6.09 16.29
CA THR A 81 -16.40 6.64 15.21
C THR A 81 -15.55 6.95 13.97
N GLY A 82 -16.18 7.27 12.85
CA GLY A 82 -15.49 7.67 11.62
C GLY A 82 -14.65 6.55 11.00
N PHE A 83 -15.08 5.30 11.14
CA PHE A 83 -14.35 4.14 10.63
C PHE A 83 -15.28 3.08 10.01
N GLN A 84 -14.71 2.26 9.15
CA GLN A 84 -15.30 1.00 8.72
C GLN A 84 -14.20 -0.07 8.65
N ASP A 85 -14.51 -1.26 9.13
CA ASP A 85 -13.55 -2.36 9.03
C ASP A 85 -13.37 -2.75 7.56
N ARG A 86 -12.12 -2.88 7.12
CA ARG A 86 -11.70 -3.30 5.77
C ARG A 86 -12.20 -2.39 4.66
N LEU A 87 -12.39 -1.09 4.94
CA LEU A 87 -12.92 -0.12 3.98
C LEU A 87 -12.13 -0.06 2.67
N TYR A 88 -10.80 -0.17 2.76
CA TYR A 88 -9.90 -0.07 1.61
C TYR A 88 -9.34 -1.45 1.19
N GLU A 89 -9.95 -2.53 1.67
CA GLU A 89 -9.50 -3.87 1.30
C GLU A 89 -9.84 -4.18 -0.16
N THR A 90 -8.81 -4.44 -0.96
CA THR A 90 -9.00 -4.98 -2.30
C THR A 90 -9.40 -6.45 -2.21
N LYS A 91 -10.58 -6.79 -2.74
CA LYS A 91 -11.07 -8.18 -2.75
C LYS A 91 -10.42 -8.98 -3.87
N GLY A 92 -10.26 -10.30 -3.67
CA GLY A 92 -9.74 -11.21 -4.71
C GLY A 92 -8.22 -11.22 -4.88
N VAL A 93 -7.47 -10.47 -4.06
CA VAL A 93 -5.99 -10.46 -4.07
C VAL A 93 -5.40 -11.17 -2.84
N PRO A 94 -4.12 -11.60 -2.88
CA PRO A 94 -3.45 -12.15 -1.69
C PRO A 94 -3.49 -11.18 -0.51
N LYS A 95 -3.68 -11.70 0.72
CA LYS A 95 -3.76 -10.91 1.96
C LYS A 95 -2.59 -9.92 2.13
N MET A 96 -1.39 -10.30 1.68
CA MET A 96 -0.19 -9.48 1.74
C MET A 96 -0.30 -8.16 0.96
N ILE A 97 -1.20 -8.07 -0.02
CA ILE A 97 -1.39 -6.87 -0.84
C ILE A 97 -2.81 -6.29 -0.72
N ALA A 98 -3.67 -6.92 0.07
CA ALA A 98 -5.08 -6.55 0.17
C ALA A 98 -5.30 -5.18 0.82
N GLN A 99 -4.37 -4.71 1.66
CA GLN A 99 -4.46 -3.42 2.36
C GLN A 99 -3.56 -2.32 1.79
N ARG A 100 -3.01 -2.49 0.58
CA ARG A 100 -2.08 -1.50 -0.01
C ARG A 100 -2.63 -0.08 -0.07
N ILE A 101 -3.92 0.11 -0.26
CA ILE A 101 -4.52 1.45 -0.28
C ILE A 101 -4.37 2.12 1.10
N GLU A 102 -4.56 1.38 2.19
CA GLU A 102 -4.33 1.90 3.54
C GLU A 102 -2.83 2.15 3.77
N ASP A 103 -2.00 1.14 3.50
CA ASP A 103 -0.58 1.15 3.85
C ASP A 103 0.24 2.14 3.01
N ASP A 104 0.01 2.17 1.69
CA ASP A 104 0.83 2.93 0.75
C ASP A 104 0.28 4.34 0.48
N PHE A 105 -0.99 4.61 0.79
CA PHE A 105 -1.63 5.89 0.48
C PHE A 105 -2.27 6.58 1.69
N MET A 106 -3.28 5.97 2.33
CA MET A 106 -4.04 6.66 3.39
C MET A 106 -3.19 6.94 4.63
N SER A 107 -2.41 5.95 5.09
CA SER A 107 -1.56 6.13 6.26
C SER A 107 -0.49 7.21 6.04
N PRO A 108 0.26 7.25 4.92
CA PRO A 108 1.17 8.36 4.61
C PRO A 108 0.49 9.73 4.54
N VAL A 109 -0.70 9.82 3.91
CA VAL A 109 -1.47 11.07 3.83
C VAL A 109 -1.83 11.57 5.22
N ASP A 110 -2.40 10.71 6.06
CA ASP A 110 -2.82 11.06 7.42
C ASP A 110 -1.63 11.43 8.32
N ASN A 111 -0.50 10.71 8.21
CA ASN A 111 0.71 11.02 8.98
C ASN A 111 1.27 12.40 8.63
N HIS A 112 1.41 12.72 7.34
CA HIS A 112 1.91 14.04 6.92
C HIS A 112 0.93 15.16 7.28
N ALA A 113 -0.37 14.91 7.23
CA ALA A 113 -1.39 15.87 7.62
C ALA A 113 -1.43 16.11 9.14
N ALA A 114 -1.15 15.08 9.94
CA ALA A 114 -1.02 15.23 11.39
C ALA A 114 0.15 16.16 11.76
N ASP A 115 1.29 16.01 11.09
CA ASP A 115 2.44 16.91 11.24
C ASP A 115 2.09 18.33 10.78
N ALA A 116 1.39 18.47 9.65
CA ALA A 116 0.96 19.77 9.13
C ALA A 116 -0.01 20.47 10.10
N LEU A 117 -0.99 19.76 10.64
CA LEU A 117 -1.95 20.32 11.60
C LEU A 117 -1.25 20.76 12.88
N LYS A 118 -0.29 19.98 13.38
CA LYS A 118 0.52 20.38 14.54
C LYS A 118 1.29 21.68 14.27
N LEU A 119 1.84 21.83 13.07
CA LEU A 119 2.50 23.08 12.66
C LEU A 119 1.51 24.25 12.60
N ILE A 120 0.33 24.06 12.03
CA ILE A 120 -0.74 25.08 11.98
C ILE A 120 -1.14 25.53 13.39
N GLU A 121 -1.30 24.58 14.31
CA GLU A 121 -1.73 24.85 15.70
C GLU A 121 -0.65 25.57 16.53
N THR A 122 0.63 25.34 16.24
CA THR A 122 1.76 25.86 17.06
C THR A 122 2.44 27.09 16.47
N ASP A 123 2.52 27.20 15.15
CA ASP A 123 3.23 28.28 14.45
C ASP A 123 2.62 28.49 13.05
N ALA A 124 1.44 29.09 13.02
CA ALA A 124 0.68 29.35 11.80
C ALA A 124 1.43 30.25 10.79
N GLN A 125 2.42 31.04 11.21
CA GLN A 125 3.19 31.87 10.27
C GLN A 125 4.23 31.04 9.51
N LYS A 126 4.82 30.04 10.16
CA LYS A 126 5.80 29.16 9.55
C LYS A 126 5.25 28.32 8.41
N ILE A 127 3.95 28.00 8.41
CA ILE A 127 3.35 27.27 7.28
C ILE A 127 3.40 28.05 5.97
N ASN A 128 3.47 29.39 6.01
CA ASN A 128 3.45 30.21 4.80
C ASN A 128 4.63 29.91 3.87
N GLY A 129 5.81 29.60 4.43
CA GLY A 129 7.00 29.17 3.69
C GLY A 129 7.15 27.66 3.53
N ASP A 130 6.26 26.85 4.10
CA ASP A 130 6.40 25.40 4.17
C ASP A 130 5.52 24.68 3.14
N GLN A 131 6.05 24.53 1.93
CA GLN A 131 5.32 23.90 0.83
C GLN A 131 4.96 22.44 1.12
N LYS A 132 5.79 21.72 1.89
CA LYS A 132 5.56 20.32 2.23
C LYS A 132 4.30 20.17 3.06
N HIS A 133 4.21 20.89 4.18
CA HIS A 133 3.05 20.79 5.08
C HIS A 133 1.79 21.40 4.45
N LYS A 134 1.91 22.45 3.63
CA LYS A 134 0.80 22.96 2.82
C LYS A 134 0.22 21.90 1.90
N SER A 135 1.09 21.22 1.12
CA SER A 135 0.67 20.19 0.17
C SER A 135 0.05 18.99 0.89
N ALA A 136 0.66 18.57 2.01
CA ALA A 136 0.12 17.50 2.85
C ALA A 136 -1.27 17.84 3.41
N TRP A 137 -1.46 19.06 3.91
CA TRP A 137 -2.75 19.50 4.44
C TRP A 137 -3.82 19.58 3.35
N SER A 138 -3.49 20.15 2.19
CA SER A 138 -4.41 20.21 1.05
C SER A 138 -4.80 18.82 0.54
N LEU A 139 -3.83 17.91 0.41
CA LEU A 139 -4.09 16.53 -0.02
C LEU A 139 -5.00 15.80 0.97
N PHE A 140 -4.80 16.01 2.27
CA PHE A 140 -5.69 15.47 3.30
C PHE A 140 -7.11 16.03 3.19
N LEU A 141 -7.28 17.35 3.02
CA LEU A 141 -8.62 17.93 2.86
C LEU A 141 -9.33 17.40 1.61
N LEU A 142 -8.59 17.20 0.51
CA LEU A 142 -9.13 16.59 -0.70
C LEU A 142 -9.49 15.12 -0.48
N SER A 143 -8.67 14.37 0.26
CA SER A 143 -8.95 12.96 0.54
C SER A 143 -10.19 12.78 1.41
N LEU A 144 -10.49 13.71 2.33
CA LEU A 144 -11.72 13.70 3.14
C LEU A 144 -12.99 13.63 2.28
N LEU A 145 -12.97 14.21 1.08
CA LEU A 145 -14.12 14.30 0.19
C LEU A 145 -14.45 13.00 -0.56
N MET A 146 -13.56 12.01 -0.55
CA MET A 146 -13.69 10.81 -1.40
C MET A 146 -13.54 9.50 -0.64
N ARG A 147 -13.60 9.54 0.69
CA ARG A 147 -13.24 8.39 1.53
C ARG A 147 -14.35 7.92 2.46
N THR A 148 -15.54 8.51 2.40
CA THR A 148 -16.69 7.92 3.09
C THR A 148 -16.98 6.53 2.49
N PRO A 149 -17.58 5.60 3.24
CA PRO A 149 -17.95 4.30 2.72
C PRO A 149 -18.74 4.35 1.41
N GLU A 150 -19.62 5.33 1.27
CA GLU A 150 -20.44 5.56 0.09
C GLU A 150 -19.59 6.01 -1.11
N ASP A 151 -18.68 6.97 -0.91
CA ASP A 151 -17.79 7.46 -1.97
C ASP A 151 -16.83 6.35 -2.44
N VAL A 152 -16.27 5.58 -1.49
CA VAL A 152 -15.37 4.46 -1.80
C VAL A 152 -16.12 3.38 -2.58
N ALA A 153 -17.35 3.05 -2.19
CA ALA A 153 -18.16 2.09 -2.91
C ALA A 153 -18.49 2.57 -4.33
N ALA A 154 -18.81 3.86 -4.50
CA ALA A 154 -19.06 4.45 -5.81
C ALA A 154 -17.81 4.42 -6.71
N LEU A 155 -16.64 4.78 -6.17
CA LEU A 155 -15.37 4.74 -6.89
C LEU A 155 -14.99 3.31 -7.33
N ILE A 156 -15.21 2.31 -6.48
CA ILE A 156 -14.98 0.91 -6.83
C ILE A 156 -15.92 0.48 -7.96
N GLY A 157 -17.20 0.84 -7.89
CA GLY A 157 -18.16 0.52 -8.96
C GLY A 157 -17.78 1.14 -10.30
N ILE A 158 -17.37 2.41 -10.33
CA ILE A 158 -16.90 3.09 -11.53
C ILE A 158 -15.66 2.37 -12.11
N TRP A 159 -14.72 1.98 -11.24
CA TRP A 159 -13.52 1.27 -11.67
C TRP A 159 -13.88 -0.08 -12.31
N ASP A 160 -14.78 -0.85 -11.70
CA ASP A 160 -15.20 -2.14 -12.22
C ASP A 160 -15.83 -1.99 -13.62
N ASP A 161 -16.71 -1.00 -13.81
CA ASP A 161 -17.33 -0.69 -15.10
C ASP A 161 -16.30 -0.26 -16.16
N ASP A 162 -15.37 0.63 -15.80
CA ASP A 162 -14.29 1.10 -16.68
C ASP A 162 -13.36 -0.05 -17.06
N TRP A 163 -13.03 -0.93 -16.11
CA TRP A 163 -12.19 -2.09 -16.33
C TRP A 163 -12.85 -3.07 -17.30
N GLU A 164 -14.13 -3.38 -17.14
CA GLU A 164 -14.85 -4.26 -18.07
C GLU A 164 -14.91 -3.68 -19.49
N ARG A 165 -15.13 -2.37 -19.61
CA ARG A 165 -15.16 -1.66 -20.90
C ARG A 165 -13.79 -1.63 -21.58
N ASP A 166 -12.74 -1.28 -20.84
CA ASP A 166 -11.46 -0.90 -21.41
C ASP A 166 -10.44 -2.06 -21.45
N LEU A 167 -10.60 -3.09 -20.61
CA LEU A 167 -9.67 -4.23 -20.56
C LEU A 167 -9.51 -4.95 -21.90
N PRO A 168 -10.56 -5.19 -22.72
CA PRO A 168 -10.38 -5.80 -24.04
C PRO A 168 -9.47 -4.96 -24.96
N ILE A 169 -9.67 -3.65 -24.96
CA ILE A 169 -8.88 -2.69 -25.77
C ILE A 169 -7.43 -2.68 -25.28
N LEU A 170 -7.23 -2.58 -23.96
CA LEU A 170 -5.91 -2.58 -23.34
C LEU A 170 -5.16 -3.91 -23.59
N ARG A 171 -5.86 -5.05 -23.58
CA ARG A 171 -5.28 -6.37 -23.91
C ARG A 171 -4.82 -6.42 -25.35
N GLU A 172 -5.66 -5.98 -26.29
CA GLU A 172 -5.30 -5.96 -27.72
C GLU A 172 -4.08 -5.06 -27.97
N GLN A 173 -4.06 -3.87 -27.36
CA GLN A 173 -2.92 -2.96 -27.43
C GLN A 173 -1.66 -3.60 -26.82
N TYR A 174 -1.78 -4.22 -25.64
CA TYR A 174 -0.66 -4.90 -24.99
C TYR A 174 -0.08 -6.02 -25.86
N GLU A 175 -0.92 -6.84 -26.50
CA GLU A 175 -0.48 -7.92 -27.39
C GLU A 175 0.24 -7.38 -28.65
N LYS A 176 -0.26 -6.29 -29.23
CA LYS A 176 0.37 -5.58 -30.35
C LYS A 176 1.74 -5.00 -29.98
N THR A 177 1.90 -4.47 -28.77
CA THR A 177 3.18 -3.85 -28.33
C THR A 177 4.17 -4.91 -27.85
N ARG A 178 3.70 -5.94 -27.13
CA ARG A 178 4.51 -7.09 -26.67
C ARG A 178 5.12 -7.86 -27.83
N SER A 179 4.40 -7.99 -28.94
CA SER A 179 4.91 -8.64 -30.16
C SER A 179 5.97 -7.79 -30.89
N ARG A 180 6.00 -6.47 -30.69
CA ARG A 180 7.01 -5.56 -31.24
C ARG A 180 8.30 -5.54 -30.40
N GLU A 181 8.19 -5.62 -29.08
CA GLU A 181 9.35 -5.50 -28.18
C GLU A 181 10.07 -6.82 -27.89
N ARG A 182 9.44 -7.97 -28.16
CA ARG A 182 10.04 -9.29 -27.89
C ARG A 182 10.45 -9.97 -29.20
N PRO A 183 11.75 -9.97 -29.59
CA PRO A 183 12.20 -10.89 -30.64
C PRO A 183 11.97 -12.31 -30.14
N ALA A 184 11.47 -13.18 -31.02
CA ALA A 184 11.26 -14.59 -30.70
C ALA A 184 12.55 -15.17 -30.08
N PRO A 185 12.48 -15.97 -29.00
CA PRO A 185 13.67 -16.62 -28.47
C PRO A 185 14.27 -17.43 -29.61
N SER A 186 15.46 -17.03 -30.07
CA SER A 186 16.09 -17.72 -31.19
C SER A 186 16.23 -19.18 -30.79
N LYS A 187 15.79 -20.11 -31.66
CA LYS A 187 15.89 -21.56 -31.45
C LYS A 187 17.35 -22.06 -31.30
N ASN A 188 18.33 -21.15 -31.30
CA ASN A 188 19.76 -21.41 -31.18
C ASN A 188 20.37 -21.14 -29.79
N SER A 189 19.62 -20.67 -28.80
CA SER A 189 20.18 -20.47 -27.44
C SER A 189 20.36 -21.78 -26.65
N SER A 190 19.65 -22.85 -27.01
CA SER A 190 19.71 -24.14 -26.30
C SER A 190 20.87 -25.06 -26.74
N ARG A 191 21.60 -24.75 -27.82
CA ARG A 191 22.69 -25.62 -28.33
C ARG A 191 24.11 -25.20 -27.94
N ARG A 192 24.34 -23.97 -27.44
CA ARG A 192 25.69 -23.49 -27.10
C ARG A 192 26.18 -23.84 -25.69
N ARG A 193 25.40 -24.55 -24.87
CA ARG A 193 25.83 -24.92 -23.50
C ARG A 193 26.29 -26.38 -23.33
N ILE A 194 26.21 -27.21 -24.39
CA ILE A 194 26.55 -28.65 -24.30
C ILE A 194 27.89 -29.00 -24.97
N GLN A 195 28.52 -28.09 -25.74
CA GLN A 195 29.79 -28.38 -26.43
C GLN A 195 31.08 -27.89 -25.74
N THR A 196 31.01 -27.08 -24.68
CA THR A 196 32.21 -26.61 -23.96
C THR A 196 32.66 -27.51 -22.80
N LEU A 197 31.92 -28.58 -22.48
CA LEU A 197 32.27 -29.53 -21.40
C LEU A 197 32.96 -30.82 -21.87
N LYS A 198 33.27 -30.96 -23.17
CA LYS A 198 33.99 -32.14 -23.72
C LYS A 198 35.45 -31.89 -24.14
N ARG A 199 36.06 -30.75 -23.78
CA ARG A 199 37.44 -30.42 -24.21
C ARG A 199 38.46 -30.08 -23.10
N SER A 200 38.15 -30.28 -21.82
CA SER A 200 39.11 -30.11 -20.72
C SER A 200 39.25 -31.35 -19.84
N GLY A 201 39.34 -32.52 -20.48
CA GLY A 201 39.63 -33.79 -19.83
C GLY A 201 40.77 -34.50 -20.56
N ARG A 202 41.99 -34.00 -20.37
CA ARG A 202 43.26 -34.74 -20.43
C ARG A 202 44.26 -34.02 -19.54
#